data_AF-A0A935SVU8-F1
#
_entry.id   AF-A0A935SVU8-F1
#
_cell.length_a   1.000
_cell.length_b   1.000
_cell.length_c   1.000
_cell.angle_alpha   90.00
_cell.angle_beta   90.00
_cell.angle_gamma   90.00
#
_symmetry.space_group_name_H-M   'P 1'
#
loop_
_entity.id
_entity.type
_entity.pdbx_description
1 polymer ?
#
loop_
_entity_poly.entity_id
_entity_poly.type
_entity_poly.pdbx_seq_one_letter_code
_entity_poly.pdbx_strand_id
1 'polypeptide(L)'
;MFVIARGKVNVQIVENGRPKTVNELSENEFFGEMSLLTGQPRTASVIATVETEVLQIRKNALKPILEGNPLLVHAITEHIHERQAMLAKLDNEKHEDVNERKMSVMRSIRKFFGLRSN
;
A
#
# COMPACT_ATOMS: atom_id res chain seq x y z
N MET A 1 7.77 3.94 -1.47
CA MET A 1 6.57 3.87 -2.32
C MET A 1 6.97 4.29 -3.71
N PHE A 2 6.30 3.78 -4.73
CA PHE A 2 6.53 4.12 -6.12
C PHE A 2 5.21 4.54 -6.74
N VAL A 3 5.23 5.52 -7.63
CA VAL A 3 4.09 5.94 -8.46
C VAL A 3 4.44 5.63 -9.91
N ILE A 4 3.51 5.02 -10.65
CA ILE A 4 3.71 4.68 -12.06
C ILE A 4 3.47 5.95 -12.89
N ALA A 5 4.54 6.47 -13.49
CA ALA A 5 4.46 7.62 -14.39
C ALA A 5 4.03 7.18 -15.79
N ARG A 6 4.53 6.01 -16.24
CA ARG A 6 4.20 5.39 -17.52
C ARG A 6 4.37 3.87 -17.42
N GLY A 7 3.52 3.10 -18.08
CA GLY A 7 3.66 1.65 -18.19
C GLY A 7 2.65 0.83 -17.36
N LYS A 8 2.97 -0.45 -17.13
CA LYS A 8 2.09 -1.41 -16.46
C LYS A 8 2.88 -2.44 -15.66
N VAL A 9 2.32 -2.84 -14.52
CA VAL A 9 2.93 -3.83 -13.63
C VAL A 9 1.88 -4.81 -13.11
N ASN A 10 2.30 -6.04 -12.85
CA ASN A 10 1.53 -7.05 -12.13
C ASN A 10 2.00 -7.12 -10.68
N VAL A 11 1.04 -7.13 -9.76
CA VAL A 11 1.27 -7.47 -8.36
C VAL A 11 1.13 -8.99 -8.23
N GLN A 12 2.15 -9.66 -7.71
CA GLN A 12 2.21 -11.12 -7.60
C GLN A 12 2.51 -11.57 -6.18
N ILE A 13 1.78 -12.59 -5.74
CA ILE A 13 2.09 -13.35 -4.52
C ILE A 13 2.58 -14.75 -4.89
N VAL A 14 3.18 -15.46 -3.94
CA VAL A 14 3.47 -16.89 -4.09
C VAL A 14 2.35 -17.66 -3.44
N GLU A 15 1.59 -18.42 -4.23
CA GLU A 15 0.54 -19.31 -3.76
C GLU A 15 0.89 -20.74 -4.19
N ASN A 16 0.94 -21.69 -3.25
CA ASN A 16 1.33 -23.09 -3.52
C ASN A 16 2.67 -23.23 -4.26
N GLY A 17 3.64 -22.36 -3.94
CA GLY A 17 4.98 -22.34 -4.56
C GLY A 17 5.01 -21.78 -5.98
N ARG A 18 3.91 -21.21 -6.49
CA ARG A 18 3.83 -20.62 -7.83
C ARG A 18 3.47 -19.13 -7.78
N PRO A 19 4.00 -18.29 -8.68
CA PRO A 19 3.56 -16.90 -8.80
C PRO A 19 2.09 -16.85 -9.22
N LYS A 20 1.30 -16.05 -8.50
CA LYS A 20 -0.09 -15.73 -8.84
C LYS A 20 -0.25 -14.22 -8.93
N THR A 21 -0.71 -13.74 -10.08
CA THR A 21 -1.07 -12.33 -10.25
C THR A 21 -2.37 -12.05 -9.51
N VAL A 22 -2.34 -11.05 -8.63
CA VAL A 22 -3.46 -10.66 -7.76
C VAL A 22 -4.02 -9.29 -8.11
N ASN A 23 -3.23 -8.47 -8.81
CA ASN A 23 -3.67 -7.18 -9.31
C ASN A 23 -2.80 -6.74 -10.50
N GLU A 24 -3.34 -5.87 -11.36
CA GLU A 24 -2.60 -5.13 -12.38
C GLU A 24 -2.68 -3.65 -12.01
N LEU A 25 -1.56 -2.94 -12.10
CA LEU A 25 -1.48 -1.50 -11.87
C LEU A 25 -0.95 -0.80 -13.12
N SER A 26 -1.42 0.41 -13.34
CA SER A 26 -1.19 1.25 -14.51
C SER A 26 -0.84 2.69 -14.11
N GLU A 27 -0.74 3.58 -15.11
CA GLU A 27 -0.35 4.97 -14.91
C GLU A 27 -1.19 5.67 -13.84
N ASN A 28 -0.54 6.51 -13.02
CA ASN A 28 -1.09 7.21 -11.87
C ASN A 28 -1.44 6.34 -10.65
N GLU A 29 -1.26 5.02 -10.73
CA GLU A 29 -1.34 4.14 -9.57
C GLU A 29 0.01 4.01 -8.85
N PHE A 30 -0.01 3.66 -7.56
CA PHE A 30 1.19 3.56 -6.74
C PHE A 30 1.33 2.18 -6.08
N PHE A 31 2.50 1.82 -5.56
CA PHE A 31 2.71 0.57 -4.82
C PHE A 31 3.84 0.67 -3.78
N GLY A 32 3.91 -0.32 -2.88
CA GLY A 32 4.88 -0.34 -1.79
C GLY A 32 4.54 0.64 -0.65
N GLU A 33 3.31 1.13 -0.65
CA GLU A 33 2.67 1.93 0.39
C GLU A 33 2.56 1.15 1.69
N MET A 34 2.22 -0.15 1.67
CA MET A 34 2.07 -0.94 2.88
C MET A 34 3.37 -0.94 3.70
N SER A 35 4.50 -1.24 3.05
CA SER A 35 5.80 -1.22 3.71
C SER A 35 6.22 0.19 4.14
N LEU A 36 5.99 1.20 3.30
CA LEU A 36 6.38 2.58 3.63
C LEU A 36 5.53 3.17 4.76
N LEU A 37 4.25 2.82 4.84
CA LEU A 37 3.28 3.51 5.66
C LEU A 37 2.95 2.77 6.94
N THR A 38 2.89 1.45 6.89
CA THR A 38 2.56 0.63 8.07
C THR A 38 3.80 -0.02 8.69
N GLY A 39 4.94 -0.02 7.99
CA GLY A 39 6.13 -0.75 8.42
C GLY A 39 6.02 -2.27 8.27
N GLN A 40 4.92 -2.78 7.72
CA GLN A 40 4.74 -4.21 7.47
C GLN A 40 5.75 -4.72 6.42
N PRO A 41 6.18 -6.00 6.51
CA PRO A 41 7.00 -6.63 5.47
C PRO A 41 6.34 -6.56 4.10
N ARG A 42 7.14 -6.64 3.03
CA ARG A 42 6.57 -6.78 1.68
C ARG A 42 5.92 -8.16 1.54
N THR A 43 4.64 -8.17 1.20
CA THR A 43 3.82 -9.39 1.05
C THR A 43 3.61 -9.80 -0.42
N ALA A 44 3.91 -8.90 -1.37
CA ALA A 44 3.80 -9.15 -2.80
C ALA A 44 4.99 -8.57 -3.57
N SER A 45 5.31 -9.21 -4.69
CA SER A 45 6.25 -8.71 -5.71
C SER A 45 5.51 -7.86 -6.73
N VAL A 46 6.22 -6.91 -7.34
CA VAL A 46 5.68 -6.08 -8.43
C VAL A 46 6.56 -6.28 -9.65
N ILE A 47 5.97 -6.78 -10.73
CA ILE A 47 6.67 -7.20 -11.95
C ILE A 47 6.20 -6.33 -13.10
N ALA A 48 7.11 -5.60 -13.73
CA ALA A 48 6.78 -4.83 -14.92
C ALA A 48 6.40 -5.77 -16.08
N THR A 49 5.27 -5.48 -16.73
CA THR A 49 4.78 -6.25 -17.89
C THR A 49 5.12 -5.57 -19.22
N VAL A 50 5.47 -4.29 -19.15
CA VAL A 50 5.99 -3.45 -20.24
C VAL A 50 7.08 -2.53 -19.70
N GLU A 51 7.78 -1.80 -20.57
CA GLU A 51 8.67 -0.71 -20.15
C GLU A 51 7.91 0.24 -19.23
N THR A 52 8.40 0.40 -18.00
CA THR A 52 7.69 1.11 -16.94
C THR A 52 8.60 2.11 -16.27
N GLU A 53 8.14 3.36 -16.23
CA GLU A 53 8.79 4.46 -15.53
C GLU A 53 8.08 4.72 -14.21
N VAL A 54 8.84 4.82 -13.12
CA VAL A 54 8.29 5.03 -11.79
C VAL A 54 8.97 6.18 -11.06
N LEU A 55 8.18 6.95 -10.32
CA LEU A 55 8.67 7.94 -9.37
C LEU A 55 8.82 7.30 -8.00
N GLN A 56 10.03 7.33 -7.43
CA GLN A 56 10.26 6.83 -6.08
C GLN A 56 9.98 7.93 -5.04
N ILE A 57 9.01 7.68 -4.16
CA ILE A 57 8.74 8.50 -2.99
C ILE A 57 9.32 7.85 -1.74
N ARG A 58 10.31 8.53 -1.15
CA ARG A 58 10.98 8.12 0.09
C ARG A 58 10.25 8.65 1.32
N LYS A 59 10.41 7.96 2.45
CA LYS A 59 9.78 8.31 3.74
C LYS A 59 10.00 9.77 4.13
N ASN A 60 11.25 10.23 4.06
CA ASN A 60 11.63 11.58 4.50
C ASN A 60 10.98 12.68 3.67
N ALA A 61 10.67 12.42 2.39
CA ALA A 61 9.95 13.36 1.54
C ALA A 61 8.43 13.36 1.85
N LEU A 62 7.87 12.19 2.18
CA LEU A 62 6.43 12.06 2.45
C LEU A 62 6.03 12.54 3.86
N LYS A 63 6.91 12.38 4.85
CA LYS A 63 6.65 12.73 6.25
C LYS A 63 6.10 14.16 6.45
N PRO A 64 6.76 15.24 6.00
CA PRO A 64 6.27 16.60 6.23
C PRO A 64 4.93 16.88 5.55
N ILE A 65 4.65 16.21 4.42
CA ILE A 65 3.37 16.33 3.70
C ILE A 65 2.24 15.71 4.52
N LEU A 66 2.48 14.54 5.13
CA LEU A 66 1.49 13.88 5.98
C LEU A 66 1.25 14.64 7.30
N GLU A 67 2.31 15.23 7.88
CA GLU A 67 2.19 16.06 9.09
C GLU A 67 1.32 17.29 8.86
N GLY A 68 1.43 17.93 7.69
CA GLY A 68 0.66 19.12 7.33
C GLY A 68 -0.74 18.84 6.76
N ASN A 69 -1.10 17.57 6.48
CA ASN A 69 -2.34 17.25 5.78
C ASN A 69 -3.04 15.99 6.34
N PRO A 70 -3.85 16.14 7.41
CA PRO A 70 -4.59 15.02 8.01
C PRO A 70 -5.59 14.36 7.05
N LEU A 71 -6.17 15.11 6.10
CA LEU A 71 -7.10 14.56 5.11
C LEU A 71 -6.39 13.58 4.16
N LEU A 72 -5.16 13.90 3.75
CA LEU A 72 -4.35 13.00 2.94
C LEU A 72 -4.03 11.69 3.67
N VAL A 73 -3.75 11.75 4.98
CA VAL A 73 -3.55 10.54 5.80
C VAL A 73 -4.79 9.65 5.78
N HIS A 74 -5.99 10.23 5.84
CA HIS A 74 -7.24 9.49 5.76
C HIS A 74 -7.44 8.85 4.38
N ALA A 75 -7.29 9.62 3.30
CA ALA A 75 -7.41 9.12 1.92
C ALA A 75 -6.43 7.96 1.64
N ILE A 76 -5.19 8.08 2.11
CA ILE A 76 -4.18 7.01 1.98
C ILE A 76 -4.59 5.77 2.78
N THR A 77 -5.13 5.94 3.99
CA THR A 77 -5.59 4.83 4.83
C THR A 77 -6.71 4.04 4.14
N GLU A 78 -7.66 4.74 3.52
CA GLU A 78 -8.76 4.13 2.77
C GLU A 78 -8.24 3.29 1.60
N HIS A 79 -7.33 3.84 0.79
CA HIS A 79 -6.72 3.08 -0.32
C HIS A 79 -5.92 1.85 0.13
N ILE A 80 -5.19 1.94 1.25
CA ILE A 80 -4.50 0.76 1.81
C ILE A 80 -5.50 -0.31 2.22
N HIS A 81 -6.62 0.11 2.81
CA HIS A 81 -7.65 -0.82 3.26
C HIS A 81 -8.30 -1.56 2.09
N GLU A 82 -8.64 -0.86 1.01
CA GLU A 82 -9.16 -1.47 -0.22
C GLU A 82 -8.20 -2.53 -0.79
N ARG A 83 -6.90 -2.24 -0.81
CA ARG A 83 -5.87 -3.16 -1.28
C ARG A 83 -5.67 -4.35 -0.36
N GLN A 84 -5.64 -4.14 0.96
CA GLN A 84 -5.59 -5.23 1.93
C GLN A 84 -6.80 -6.15 1.78
N ALA A 85 -8.00 -5.60 1.60
CA ALA A 85 -9.19 -6.40 1.38
C ALA A 85 -9.12 -7.21 0.07
N MET A 86 -8.53 -6.66 -0.99
CA MET A 86 -8.29 -7.39 -2.24
C MET A 86 -7.32 -8.57 -2.03
N LEU A 87 -6.21 -8.35 -1.32
CA LEU A 87 -5.24 -9.39 -1.01
C LEU A 87 -5.79 -10.45 -0.03
N ALA A 88 -6.55 -10.02 0.98
CA ALA A 88 -7.15 -10.91 1.98
C ALA A 88 -8.34 -11.71 1.46
N LYS A 89 -8.97 -11.35 0.33
CA LYS A 89 -9.97 -12.22 -0.32
C LYS A 89 -9.35 -13.46 -0.98
N LEU A 90 -8.02 -13.50 -1.12
CA LEU A 90 -7.28 -14.60 -1.72
C LEU A 90 -6.75 -15.59 -0.67
N ASP A 91 -6.52 -15.12 0.54
CA ASP A 91 -6.19 -15.93 1.72
C ASP A 91 -7.52 -16.17 2.46
N ASN A 92 -8.02 -17.41 2.60
CA ASN A 92 -9.33 -17.72 3.21
C ASN A 92 -9.38 -17.42 4.73
N GLU A 93 -8.97 -16.23 5.17
CA GLU A 93 -8.90 -15.82 6.56
C GLU A 93 -10.07 -14.93 6.99
N LYS A 94 -10.43 -15.09 8.26
CA LYS A 94 -11.63 -14.64 8.95
C LYS A 94 -11.97 -13.16 8.71
N HIS A 95 -13.26 -12.88 8.63
CA HIS A 95 -13.86 -11.55 8.66
C HIS A 95 -13.50 -10.83 9.98
N GLU A 96 -12.35 -10.17 10.03
CA GLU A 96 -12.11 -9.07 10.98
C GLU A 96 -12.95 -7.86 10.56
N ASP A 97 -13.44 -7.11 11.55
CA ASP A 97 -14.24 -5.90 11.32
C ASP A 97 -13.43 -4.88 10.49
N VAL A 98 -14.08 -4.38 9.43
CA VAL A 98 -13.54 -3.39 8.48
C VAL A 98 -12.99 -2.15 9.21
N ASN A 99 -13.70 -1.67 10.24
CA ASN A 99 -13.31 -0.50 11.01
C ASN A 99 -12.09 -0.78 11.90
N GLU A 100 -11.98 -1.97 12.49
CA GLU A 100 -10.81 -2.33 13.29
C GLU A 100 -9.53 -2.37 12.43
N ARG A 101 -9.62 -2.91 11.21
CA ARG A 101 -8.51 -2.88 10.24
C ARG A 101 -8.12 -1.47 9.84
N LYS A 102 -9.09 -0.61 9.49
CA LYS A 102 -8.83 0.81 9.17
C LYS A 102 -8.13 1.54 10.32
N MET A 103 -8.61 1.34 11.55
CA MET A 103 -8.00 1.93 12.74
C MET A 103 -6.60 1.39 13.02
N SER A 104 -6.34 0.11 12.76
CA SER A 104 -5.01 -0.50 12.86
C SER A 104 -4.02 0.09 11.85
N VAL A 105 -4.43 0.26 10.60
CA VAL A 105 -3.62 0.90 9.55
C VAL A 105 -3.34 2.35 9.92
N MET A 106 -4.36 3.13 10.31
CA MET A 106 -4.21 4.52 10.75
C MET A 106 -3.22 4.65 11.92
N ARG A 107 -3.33 3.77 12.94
CA ARG A 107 -2.38 3.74 14.07
C ARG A 107 -0.96 3.43 13.61
N SER A 108 -0.81 2.49 12.68
CA SER A 108 0.50 2.11 12.12
C SER A 108 1.13 3.29 11.36
N ILE A 109 0.36 4.01 10.56
CA ILE A 109 0.82 5.21 9.85
C ILE A 109 1.28 6.28 10.83
N ARG A 110 0.44 6.62 11.82
CA ARG A 110 0.79 7.63 12.83
C ARG A 110 2.05 7.24 13.60
N LYS A 111 2.15 5.99 14.06
CA LYS A 111 3.32 5.47 14.77
C LYS A 111 4.58 5.48 13.90
N PHE A 112 4.48 5.02 12.64
CA PHE A 112 5.63 4.88 11.76
C PHE A 112 6.21 6.23 11.32
N PHE A 113 5.36 7.24 11.14
CA PHE A 113 5.80 8.60 10.80
C PHE A 113 6.04 9.50 12.02
N GLY A 114 5.61 9.08 13.23
CA GLY A 114 5.69 9.89 14.44
C GLY A 114 4.72 11.07 14.43
N LEU A 115 3.55 10.90 13.79
CA LEU A 115 2.52 11.94 13.72
C LEU A 115 1.89 12.12 15.10
N ARG A 116 1.82 13.37 15.58
CA ARG A 116 1.14 13.69 16.84
C ARG A 116 -0.35 13.45 16.69
N SER A 117 -0.97 12.81 17.69
CA SER A 117 -2.43 12.76 17.79
C SER A 117 -2.90 14.17 18.19
N ASN A 118 -3.62 14.84 17.29
CA ASN A 118 -4.53 15.91 17.71
C ASN A 118 -5.75 15.29 18.39
#